data_AF-A0A829BSU6-F1
#
_entry.id   AF-A0A829BSU6-F1
#
_cell.length_a   1.000
_cell.length_b   1.000
_cell.length_c   1.000
_cell.angle_alpha   90.00
_cell.angle_beta   90.00
_cell.angle_gamma   90.00
#
_symmetry.space_group_name_H-M   'P 1'
#
loop_
_entity.id
_entity.type
_entity.pdbx_description
1 polymer ?
#
loop_
_entity_poly.entity_id
_entity_poly.type
_entity_poly.pdbx_seq_one_letter_code
_entity_poly.pdbx_strand_id
1 'polypeptide(L)'
;NQRSGMNPLITNSLVNRTDDNAETAAVPSYSFIRAHDSEVQDLIRNIIRAEINPNVVGYSFTMEEIKKAFEIYNKDLLATEKKYTHYNTALSYALLLTNKSSVPRVYYGDMFTDDGQYMAHKTINYEAIETLLKARIKYVSGGQAMRNQQVGNSEIITSVRYGKGALKATDTGDRTTRTSGVAVIEGNNPSLRLKASDRVVVNMGAAHKNQAYRPLLLTTDNGIKAYHSDQEAAGLVRYTNDRGELIFTAADIKGYANPQVSGYLGVWVPVGAAADQDVRVAASTAPSTDGKSVHQNAALDSRVMFEGFSNFQAFATKKEEYTNVVIAKNVDKFAEWGVTDFEMAPQYVSSTDGSFLDSVIQNGYAFTDRYDLGISKPNKYGTADDLVKAIKALHSKGIKVMADWVPDQMYAFPEKEVVTATR
;
A
#
# COMPACT_ATOMS: atom_id res chain seq x y z
N ASN A 1 9.57 0.39 -21.69
CA ASN A 1 9.72 -0.88 -20.94
C ASN A 1 8.56 -1.81 -21.24
N GLN A 2 8.81 -3.05 -21.67
CA GLN A 2 7.75 -4.05 -21.82
C GLN A 2 7.36 -4.58 -20.43
N ARG A 3 6.06 -4.54 -20.09
CA ARG A 3 5.52 -5.21 -18.90
C ARG A 3 5.54 -6.72 -19.11
N SER A 4 5.90 -7.49 -18.08
CA SER A 4 5.81 -8.95 -18.10
C SER A 4 4.35 -9.43 -18.08
N GLY A 5 4.16 -10.74 -18.26
CA GLY A 5 2.87 -11.37 -17.97
C GLY A 5 2.49 -11.30 -16.48
N MET A 6 1.25 -11.67 -16.16
CA MET A 6 0.65 -11.47 -14.83
C MET A 6 0.79 -12.65 -13.86
N ASN A 7 1.14 -13.86 -14.34
CA ASN A 7 1.35 -15.04 -13.48
C ASN A 7 2.37 -14.86 -12.33
N PRO A 8 3.44 -14.05 -12.45
CA PRO A 8 4.34 -13.75 -11.35
C PRO A 8 3.64 -13.21 -10.09
N LEU A 9 2.50 -12.51 -10.24
CA LEU A 9 1.72 -12.00 -9.11
C LEU A 9 1.15 -13.11 -8.21
N ILE A 10 1.04 -14.33 -8.75
CA ILE A 10 0.54 -15.52 -8.05
C ILE A 10 1.68 -16.33 -7.43
N THR A 11 2.81 -16.43 -8.13
CA THR A 11 3.83 -17.47 -7.91
C THR A 11 5.20 -16.94 -7.49
N ASN A 12 5.57 -15.72 -7.87
CA ASN A 12 6.87 -15.12 -7.53
C ASN A 12 6.77 -14.35 -6.21
N SER A 13 6.53 -15.08 -5.13
CA SER A 13 6.40 -14.56 -3.78
C SER A 13 6.82 -15.64 -2.78
N LEU A 14 7.11 -15.26 -1.53
CA LEU A 14 7.30 -16.22 -0.44
C LEU A 14 6.09 -17.16 -0.28
N VAL A 15 4.91 -16.69 -0.68
CA VAL A 15 3.66 -17.46 -0.66
C VAL A 15 3.13 -17.60 -2.08
N ASN A 16 3.05 -18.84 -2.57
CA ASN A 16 2.29 -19.15 -3.78
C ASN A 16 0.79 -19.06 -3.46
N ARG A 17 0.11 -18.08 -4.07
CA ARG A 17 -1.29 -17.75 -3.77
C ARG A 17 -2.30 -18.42 -4.68
N THR A 18 -1.89 -19.44 -5.44
CA THR A 18 -2.83 -20.24 -6.24
C THR A 18 -3.95 -20.75 -5.34
N ASP A 19 -3.62 -21.43 -4.25
CA ASP A 19 -4.59 -21.91 -3.25
C ASP A 19 -3.98 -21.84 -1.85
N ASP A 20 -4.01 -20.66 -1.23
CA ASP A 20 -3.51 -20.44 0.14
C ASP A 20 -4.64 -20.66 1.16
N ASN A 21 -4.70 -21.90 1.64
CA ASN A 21 -5.70 -22.36 2.61
C ASN A 21 -5.07 -22.65 4.00
N ALA A 22 -3.82 -22.25 4.24
CA ALA A 22 -3.12 -22.56 5.48
C ALA A 22 -3.64 -21.69 6.64
N GLU A 23 -3.80 -22.28 7.82
CA GLU A 23 -4.13 -21.52 9.04
C GLU A 23 -3.01 -20.55 9.44
N THR A 24 -1.76 -21.02 9.32
CA THR A 24 -0.54 -20.23 9.50
C THR A 24 0.37 -20.46 8.29
N ALA A 25 0.79 -19.39 7.61
CA ALA A 25 1.73 -19.50 6.50
C ALA A 25 3.14 -19.83 7.01
N ALA A 26 3.96 -20.42 6.14
CA ALA A 26 5.27 -20.95 6.51
C ALA A 26 6.24 -19.89 7.06
N VAL A 27 6.21 -18.68 6.50
CA VAL A 27 7.10 -17.58 6.88
C VAL A 27 6.29 -16.28 6.93
N PRO A 28 6.38 -15.49 8.01
CA PRO A 28 5.79 -14.17 8.06
C PRO A 28 6.58 -13.17 7.22
N SER A 29 5.86 -12.23 6.61
CA SER A 29 6.45 -11.16 5.80
C SER A 29 5.60 -9.91 5.81
N TYR A 30 6.17 -8.82 5.33
CA TYR A 30 5.41 -7.67 4.88
C TYR A 30 5.62 -7.41 3.39
N SER A 31 4.73 -6.64 2.78
CA SER A 31 4.77 -6.36 1.35
C SER A 31 4.40 -4.92 1.05
N PHE A 32 5.11 -4.32 0.10
CA PHE A 32 4.92 -2.95 -0.37
C PHE A 32 5.24 -2.87 -1.86
N ILE A 33 4.88 -1.76 -2.50
CA ILE A 33 5.23 -1.47 -3.90
C ILE A 33 6.18 -0.28 -4.05
N ARG A 34 6.16 0.63 -3.08
CA ARG A 34 7.06 1.80 -2.95
C ARG A 34 7.41 1.99 -1.48
N ALA A 35 8.51 2.69 -1.22
CA ALA A 35 8.93 3.13 0.11
C ALA A 35 9.49 4.56 0.02
N HIS A 36 9.92 5.16 1.14
CA HIS A 36 10.51 6.50 1.12
C HIS A 36 11.73 6.63 0.18
N ASP A 37 12.46 5.54 -0.02
CA ASP A 37 13.59 5.40 -0.93
C ASP A 37 13.20 4.61 -2.20
N SER A 38 12.78 3.35 -2.02
CA SER A 38 12.52 2.38 -3.09
C SER A 38 11.44 2.88 -4.03
N GLU A 39 11.80 2.99 -5.31
CA GLU A 39 10.89 3.44 -6.37
C GLU A 39 10.36 4.86 -6.15
N VAL A 40 11.14 5.71 -5.46
CA VAL A 40 10.88 7.14 -5.33
C VAL A 40 12.14 7.93 -5.65
N GLN A 41 13.19 7.78 -4.84
CA GLN A 41 14.45 8.50 -5.07
C GLN A 41 15.15 8.02 -6.34
N ASP A 42 14.92 6.77 -6.75
CA ASP A 42 15.34 6.22 -8.05
C ASP A 42 14.68 6.94 -9.23
N LEU A 43 13.39 7.24 -9.10
CA LEU A 43 12.64 7.94 -10.15
C LEU A 43 13.11 9.37 -10.29
N ILE A 44 13.34 10.05 -9.15
CA ILE A 44 13.95 11.38 -9.13
C ILE A 44 15.36 11.35 -9.72
N ARG A 45 16.18 10.35 -9.37
CA ARG A 45 17.51 10.15 -9.98
C ARG A 45 17.43 10.02 -11.49
N ASN A 46 16.49 9.22 -11.97
CA ASN A 46 16.30 8.97 -13.41
C ASN A 46 15.92 10.24 -14.15
N ILE A 47 15.02 11.05 -13.58
CA ILE A 47 14.66 12.37 -14.12
C ILE A 47 15.87 13.30 -14.13
N ILE A 48 16.60 13.41 -13.01
CA ILE A 48 17.79 14.26 -12.93
C ILE A 48 18.80 13.85 -14.00
N ARG A 49 19.14 12.56 -14.08
CA ARG A 49 20.12 12.05 -15.03
C ARG A 49 19.69 12.27 -16.49
N ALA A 50 18.40 12.11 -16.78
CA ALA A 50 17.91 12.20 -18.15
C ALA A 50 17.74 13.65 -18.63
N GLU A 51 17.31 14.57 -17.76
CA GLU A 51 16.81 15.89 -18.19
C GLU A 51 17.46 17.09 -17.49
N ILE A 52 18.28 16.88 -16.45
CA ILE A 52 18.82 17.99 -15.63
C ILE A 52 20.35 17.94 -15.55
N ASN A 53 20.90 16.87 -15.00
CA ASN A 53 22.33 16.65 -14.81
C ASN A 53 22.71 15.19 -15.12
N PRO A 54 23.24 14.90 -16.33
CA PRO A 54 23.61 13.54 -16.72
C PRO A 54 24.76 12.95 -15.90
N ASN A 55 25.54 13.80 -15.22
CA ASN A 55 26.70 13.40 -14.43
C ASN A 55 26.37 13.26 -12.93
N VAL A 56 25.09 13.27 -12.55
CA VAL A 56 24.68 13.08 -11.16
C VAL A 56 25.27 11.79 -10.57
N VAL A 57 25.97 11.93 -9.44
CA VAL A 57 26.69 10.85 -8.75
C VAL A 57 25.78 10.24 -7.68
N GLY A 58 25.57 8.92 -7.75
CA GLY A 58 24.74 8.23 -6.75
C GLY A 58 23.39 8.92 -6.55
N TYR A 59 23.07 9.22 -5.29
CA TYR A 59 21.93 10.05 -4.89
C TYR A 59 22.36 11.40 -4.28
N SER A 60 23.59 11.86 -4.53
CA SER A 60 24.08 13.15 -4.00
C SER A 60 23.49 14.31 -4.79
N PHE A 61 22.19 14.53 -4.64
CA PHE A 61 21.43 15.57 -5.34
C PHE A 61 21.55 16.91 -4.62
N THR A 62 21.61 17.98 -5.37
CA THR A 62 21.36 19.33 -4.84
C THR A 62 19.86 19.57 -4.68
N MET A 63 19.49 20.47 -3.76
CA MET A 63 18.09 20.87 -3.57
C MET A 63 17.47 21.45 -4.86
N GLU A 64 18.28 22.12 -5.69
CA GLU A 64 17.83 22.71 -6.95
C GLU A 64 17.56 21.65 -8.02
N GLU A 65 18.35 20.57 -8.08
CA GLU A 65 18.05 19.42 -8.95
C GLU A 65 16.76 18.72 -8.51
N ILE A 66 16.56 18.55 -7.20
CA ILE A 66 15.34 17.94 -6.64
C ILE A 66 14.10 18.73 -7.05
N LYS A 67 14.09 20.06 -6.83
CA LYS A 67 12.94 20.91 -7.19
C LYS A 67 12.59 20.81 -8.67
N LYS A 68 13.58 20.91 -9.56
CA LYS A 68 13.38 20.77 -11.01
C LYS A 68 12.88 19.38 -11.40
N ALA A 69 13.38 18.34 -10.74
CA ALA A 69 12.92 16.98 -10.99
C ALA A 69 11.44 16.80 -10.58
N PHE A 70 11.00 17.43 -9.49
CA PHE A 70 9.61 17.36 -9.05
C PHE A 70 8.63 18.04 -9.99
N GLU A 71 9.03 19.09 -10.72
CA GLU A 71 8.18 19.67 -11.77
C GLU A 71 7.84 18.64 -12.86
N ILE A 72 8.83 17.83 -13.26
CA ILE A 72 8.67 16.76 -14.26
C ILE A 72 7.89 15.58 -13.66
N TYR A 73 8.28 15.14 -12.45
CA TYR A 73 7.67 14.02 -11.74
C TYR A 73 6.16 14.25 -11.51
N ASN A 74 5.78 15.42 -10.99
CA ASN A 74 4.39 15.74 -10.67
C ASN A 74 3.52 15.82 -11.93
N LYS A 75 4.08 16.28 -13.06
CA LYS A 75 3.38 16.25 -14.36
C LYS A 75 3.19 14.82 -14.86
N ASP A 76 4.23 13.98 -14.73
CA ASP A 76 4.21 12.59 -15.17
C ASP A 76 3.25 11.73 -14.32
N LEU A 77 3.12 12.01 -13.02
CA LEU A 77 2.12 11.37 -12.15
C LEU A 77 0.68 11.54 -12.64
N LEU A 78 0.37 12.64 -13.32
CA LEU A 78 -0.97 12.93 -13.84
C LEU A 78 -1.15 12.49 -15.30
N ALA A 79 -0.08 12.06 -15.98
CA ALA A 79 -0.15 11.60 -17.35
C ALA A 79 -0.73 10.19 -17.45
N THR A 80 -1.50 9.93 -18.51
CA THR A 80 -1.86 8.56 -18.93
C THR A 80 -0.64 7.81 -19.43
N GLU A 81 0.20 8.45 -20.26
CA GLU A 81 1.47 7.87 -20.71
C GLU A 81 2.59 8.38 -19.81
N LYS A 82 3.04 7.52 -18.89
CA LYS A 82 4.07 7.82 -17.90
C LYS A 82 5.44 7.41 -18.44
N LYS A 83 6.38 8.34 -18.39
CA LYS A 83 7.79 8.12 -18.75
C LYS A 83 8.61 7.65 -17.55
N TYR A 84 8.31 8.16 -16.35
CA TYR A 84 9.13 7.94 -15.16
C TYR A 84 8.35 7.28 -14.03
N THR A 85 7.11 7.70 -13.80
CA THR A 85 6.30 7.28 -12.66
C THR A 85 5.56 5.98 -12.89
N HIS A 86 5.15 5.37 -11.78
CA HIS A 86 4.49 4.07 -11.80
C HIS A 86 3.11 4.13 -12.45
N TYR A 87 2.84 3.13 -13.28
CA TYR A 87 1.48 2.77 -13.68
C TYR A 87 0.83 1.91 -12.60
N ASN A 88 -0.50 1.85 -12.61
CA ASN A 88 -1.27 0.79 -11.94
C ASN A 88 -1.04 0.70 -10.42
N THR A 89 -0.78 1.84 -9.75
CA THR A 89 -0.68 1.93 -8.28
C THR A 89 -1.90 1.30 -7.62
N ALA A 90 -3.11 1.66 -8.05
CA ALA A 90 -4.34 1.14 -7.46
C ALA A 90 -4.54 -0.38 -7.62
N LEU A 91 -4.01 -0.99 -8.70
CA LEU A 91 -4.03 -2.44 -8.88
C LEU A 91 -3.07 -3.10 -7.87
N SER A 92 -1.84 -2.58 -7.79
CA SER A 92 -0.85 -3.05 -6.82
C SER A 92 -1.40 -2.99 -5.39
N TYR A 93 -2.08 -1.90 -5.01
CA TYR A 93 -2.74 -1.78 -3.71
C TYR A 93 -3.95 -2.72 -3.54
N ALA A 94 -4.72 -2.98 -4.59
CA ALA A 94 -5.81 -3.96 -4.53
C ALA A 94 -5.27 -5.36 -4.18
N LEU A 95 -4.15 -5.78 -4.78
CA LEU A 95 -3.49 -7.04 -4.40
C LEU A 95 -2.87 -6.97 -3.00
N LEU A 96 -2.08 -5.94 -2.68
CA LEU A 96 -1.43 -5.81 -1.37
C LEU A 96 -2.45 -5.88 -0.22
N LEU A 97 -3.58 -5.17 -0.37
CA LEU A 97 -4.58 -5.05 0.69
C LEU A 97 -5.56 -6.23 0.74
N THR A 98 -5.58 -7.12 -0.25
CA THR A 98 -6.46 -8.30 -0.26
C THR A 98 -5.72 -9.62 -0.14
N ASN A 99 -4.41 -9.65 -0.37
CA ASN A 99 -3.58 -10.83 -0.19
C ASN A 99 -3.65 -11.37 1.24
N LYS A 100 -3.70 -12.70 1.35
CA LYS A 100 -3.47 -13.46 2.56
C LYS A 100 -1.96 -13.62 2.78
N SER A 101 -1.60 -13.90 4.03
CA SER A 101 -0.26 -14.36 4.41
C SER A 101 0.86 -13.35 4.15
N SER A 102 0.57 -12.06 4.32
CA SER A 102 1.56 -10.99 4.39
C SER A 102 0.94 -9.75 5.02
N VAL A 103 1.70 -9.00 5.81
CA VAL A 103 1.26 -7.69 6.32
C VAL A 103 1.47 -6.63 5.24
N PRO A 104 0.41 -5.95 4.74
CA PRO A 104 0.62 -4.87 3.79
C PRO A 104 1.23 -3.65 4.49
N ARG A 105 2.25 -3.06 3.86
CA ARG A 105 2.75 -1.74 4.22
C ARG A 105 2.33 -0.74 3.15
N VAL A 106 1.51 0.24 3.57
CA VAL A 106 1.10 1.36 2.73
C VAL A 106 2.14 2.45 2.81
N TYR A 107 2.54 2.99 1.66
CA TYR A 107 3.48 4.11 1.58
C TYR A 107 2.73 5.44 1.62
N TYR A 108 3.21 6.37 2.45
CA TYR A 108 2.66 7.72 2.54
C TYR A 108 2.55 8.42 1.18
N GLY A 109 3.59 8.36 0.34
CA GLY A 109 3.65 9.05 -0.96
C GLY A 109 2.79 8.43 -2.07
N ASP A 110 2.09 7.33 -1.79
CA ASP A 110 1.03 6.83 -2.66
C ASP A 110 -0.35 7.40 -2.32
N MET A 111 -0.54 7.87 -1.08
CA MET A 111 -1.77 8.51 -0.62
C MET A 111 -1.68 10.04 -0.67
N PHE A 112 -0.51 10.60 -0.38
CA PHE A 112 -0.21 12.02 -0.41
C PHE A 112 0.93 12.32 -1.37
N THR A 113 1.11 13.58 -1.76
CA THR A 113 2.26 13.96 -2.59
C THR A 113 3.57 13.65 -1.87
N ASP A 114 4.55 13.13 -2.63
CA ASP A 114 5.91 12.87 -2.13
C ASP A 114 6.62 14.15 -1.69
N ASP A 115 6.40 15.24 -2.44
CA ASP A 115 6.78 16.60 -2.07
C ASP A 115 5.64 17.35 -1.36
N GLY A 116 5.95 18.54 -0.86
CA GLY A 116 5.00 19.41 -0.18
C GLY A 116 4.84 19.13 1.32
N GLN A 117 3.94 19.88 1.96
CA GLN A 117 3.70 19.78 3.41
C GLN A 117 2.97 18.46 3.75
N TYR A 118 3.24 17.94 4.96
CA TYR A 118 2.74 16.64 5.39
C TYR A 118 1.20 16.56 5.35
N MET A 119 0.68 15.56 4.61
CA MET A 119 -0.74 15.31 4.35
C MET A 119 -1.52 16.46 3.68
N ALA A 120 -0.85 17.47 3.11
CA ALA A 120 -1.52 18.63 2.54
C ALA A 120 -2.25 18.34 1.22
N HIS A 121 -1.65 17.52 0.37
CA HIS A 121 -2.19 17.19 -0.96
C HIS A 121 -2.30 15.68 -1.12
N LYS A 122 -3.48 15.23 -1.55
CA LYS A 122 -3.77 13.83 -1.84
C LYS A 122 -3.32 13.49 -3.26
N THR A 123 -2.86 12.26 -3.49
CA THR A 123 -2.65 11.76 -4.85
C THR A 123 -4.00 11.47 -5.52
N ILE A 124 -3.98 11.28 -6.84
CA ILE A 124 -5.14 10.78 -7.60
C ILE A 124 -5.58 9.37 -7.15
N ASN A 125 -4.73 8.61 -6.47
CA ASN A 125 -5.01 7.25 -6.01
C ASN A 125 -5.54 7.18 -4.57
N TYR A 126 -5.56 8.30 -3.84
CA TYR A 126 -5.98 8.35 -2.43
C TYR A 126 -7.34 7.68 -2.19
N GLU A 127 -8.36 8.03 -2.99
CA GLU A 127 -9.73 7.52 -2.78
C GLU A 127 -9.78 5.99 -2.97
N ALA A 128 -9.09 5.47 -3.98
CA ALA A 128 -9.04 4.03 -4.22
C ALA A 128 -8.33 3.28 -3.07
N ILE A 129 -7.20 3.79 -2.59
CA ILE A 129 -6.44 3.18 -1.49
C ILE A 129 -7.21 3.27 -0.16
N GLU A 130 -7.81 4.43 0.17
CA GLU A 130 -8.64 4.58 1.37
C GLU A 130 -9.86 3.64 1.33
N THR A 131 -10.50 3.51 0.17
CA THR A 131 -11.62 2.57 -0.04
C THR A 131 -11.20 1.12 0.21
N LEU A 132 -10.04 0.72 -0.30
CA LEU A 132 -9.48 -0.62 -0.10
C LEU A 132 -9.11 -0.86 1.38
N LEU A 133 -8.51 0.11 2.07
CA LEU A 133 -8.16 0.01 3.48
C LEU A 133 -9.39 -0.20 4.37
N LYS A 134 -10.44 0.59 4.15
CA LYS A 134 -11.73 0.44 4.85
C LYS A 134 -12.40 -0.90 4.54
N ALA A 135 -12.40 -1.30 3.27
CA ALA A 135 -12.96 -2.58 2.87
C ALA A 135 -12.16 -3.77 3.42
N ARG A 136 -10.85 -3.61 3.63
CA ARG A 136 -9.99 -4.65 4.21
C ARG A 136 -10.46 -5.04 5.60
N ILE A 137 -10.70 -4.06 6.47
CA ILE A 137 -11.26 -4.26 7.82
C ILE A 137 -12.58 -5.02 7.75
N LYS A 138 -13.42 -4.66 6.78
CA LYS A 138 -14.82 -5.08 6.72
C LYS A 138 -15.04 -6.43 6.03
N TYR A 139 -14.21 -6.78 5.05
CA TYR A 139 -14.47 -7.92 4.15
C TYR A 139 -13.28 -8.88 4.01
N VAL A 140 -12.03 -8.46 4.15
CA VAL A 140 -10.87 -9.28 3.77
C VAL A 140 -10.50 -10.28 4.87
N SER A 141 -10.91 -11.54 4.70
CA SER A 141 -10.59 -12.63 5.62
C SER A 141 -10.75 -14.01 4.94
N GLY A 142 -10.35 -15.08 5.62
CA GLY A 142 -10.41 -16.45 5.11
C GLY A 142 -9.25 -16.85 4.20
N GLY A 143 -9.36 -18.02 3.58
CA GLY A 143 -8.43 -18.54 2.58
C GLY A 143 -8.38 -17.68 1.32
N GLN A 144 -7.40 -17.95 0.46
CA GLN A 144 -7.21 -17.23 -0.79
C GLN A 144 -7.05 -18.17 -1.98
N ALA A 145 -7.66 -17.79 -3.09
CA ALA A 145 -7.37 -18.38 -4.39
C ALA A 145 -7.06 -17.30 -5.43
N MET A 146 -5.95 -17.46 -6.13
CA MET A 146 -5.64 -16.68 -7.32
C MET A 146 -5.63 -17.56 -8.56
N ARG A 147 -6.18 -17.04 -9.66
CA ARG A 147 -6.20 -17.72 -10.97
C ARG A 147 -5.71 -16.77 -12.04
N ASN A 148 -4.87 -17.25 -12.94
CA ASN A 148 -4.55 -16.57 -14.18
C ASN A 148 -5.36 -17.20 -15.31
N GLN A 149 -5.96 -16.39 -16.19
CA GLN A 149 -6.77 -16.84 -17.31
C GLN A 149 -6.43 -16.05 -18.56
N GLN A 150 -6.12 -16.77 -19.64
CA GLN A 150 -6.01 -16.17 -20.98
C GLN A 150 -7.41 -15.92 -21.53
N VAL A 151 -7.68 -14.70 -21.99
CA VAL A 151 -8.97 -14.29 -22.54
C VAL A 151 -8.78 -13.33 -23.71
N GLY A 152 -9.53 -13.54 -24.78
CA GLY A 152 -9.42 -12.76 -26.01
C GLY A 152 -7.97 -12.62 -26.51
N ASN A 153 -7.44 -11.40 -26.47
CA ASN A 153 -6.10 -11.03 -26.93
C ASN A 153 -5.06 -10.84 -25.81
N SER A 154 -5.40 -11.14 -24.55
CA SER A 154 -4.48 -10.93 -23.42
C SER A 154 -4.82 -11.88 -22.25
N GLU A 155 -4.49 -11.48 -21.03
CA GLU A 155 -4.71 -12.26 -19.81
C GLU A 155 -5.28 -11.40 -18.69
N ILE A 156 -5.91 -12.06 -17.74
CA ILE A 156 -6.39 -11.48 -16.49
C ILE A 156 -6.01 -12.39 -15.33
N ILE A 157 -5.87 -11.79 -14.15
CA ILE A 157 -5.88 -12.54 -12.90
C ILE A 157 -7.16 -12.27 -12.13
N THR A 158 -7.57 -13.26 -11.35
CA THR A 158 -8.61 -13.11 -10.32
C THR A 158 -7.99 -13.48 -8.98
N SER A 159 -8.34 -12.74 -7.92
CA SER A 159 -7.92 -12.99 -6.55
C SER A 159 -9.14 -12.96 -5.64
N VAL A 160 -9.39 -14.07 -4.96
CA VAL A 160 -10.57 -14.25 -4.10
C VAL A 160 -10.14 -14.49 -2.67
N ARG A 161 -10.83 -13.83 -1.72
CA ARG A 161 -10.84 -14.19 -0.30
C ARG A 161 -12.21 -14.75 0.06
N TYR A 162 -12.25 -15.91 0.70
CA TYR A 162 -13.50 -16.65 0.95
C TYR A 162 -14.35 -16.13 2.11
N GLY A 163 -13.87 -15.14 2.86
CA GLY A 163 -14.57 -14.61 4.01
C GLY A 163 -14.19 -15.28 5.33
N LYS A 164 -14.48 -14.60 6.44
CA LYS A 164 -14.03 -14.99 7.78
C LYS A 164 -14.52 -16.38 8.13
N GLY A 165 -13.61 -17.27 8.55
CA GLY A 165 -13.94 -18.64 8.95
C GLY A 165 -14.00 -19.67 7.81
N ALA A 166 -13.81 -19.28 6.56
CA ALA A 166 -13.67 -20.20 5.42
C ALA A 166 -12.22 -20.20 4.94
N LEU A 167 -11.47 -21.28 5.20
CA LEU A 167 -10.09 -21.42 4.71
C LEU A 167 -10.03 -22.05 3.33
N LYS A 168 -11.03 -22.84 2.94
CA LYS A 168 -11.11 -23.52 1.63
C LYS A 168 -12.36 -23.09 0.87
N ALA A 169 -12.33 -23.23 -0.46
CA ALA A 169 -13.49 -22.96 -1.32
C ALA A 169 -14.75 -23.76 -0.96
N THR A 170 -14.60 -24.93 -0.33
CA THR A 170 -15.71 -25.81 0.07
C THR A 170 -16.30 -25.48 1.43
N ASP A 171 -15.65 -24.61 2.22
CA ASP A 171 -16.12 -24.26 3.56
C ASP A 171 -17.37 -23.38 3.45
N THR A 172 -18.45 -23.77 4.13
CA THR A 172 -19.74 -23.07 4.05
C THR A 172 -19.84 -21.86 4.97
N GLY A 173 -18.96 -21.78 5.98
CA GLY A 173 -18.89 -20.67 6.92
C GLY A 173 -20.18 -20.41 7.70
N ASP A 174 -20.34 -19.17 8.14
CA ASP A 174 -21.49 -18.65 8.86
C ASP A 174 -22.04 -17.35 8.20
N ARG A 175 -22.89 -16.62 8.93
CA ARG A 175 -23.47 -15.36 8.46
C ARG A 175 -22.39 -14.29 8.19
N THR A 176 -21.36 -14.20 9.03
CA THR A 176 -20.25 -13.26 8.84
C THR A 176 -19.37 -13.68 7.67
N THR A 177 -19.15 -14.99 7.46
CA THR A 177 -18.52 -15.49 6.23
C THR A 177 -19.30 -14.99 5.02
N ARG A 178 -20.62 -15.22 5.00
CA ARG A 178 -21.49 -14.84 3.88
C ARG A 178 -21.40 -13.36 3.53
N THR A 179 -21.32 -12.46 4.50
CA THR A 179 -21.20 -11.01 4.26
C THR A 179 -19.76 -10.49 4.24
N SER A 180 -18.76 -11.38 4.18
CA SER A 180 -17.35 -11.04 3.97
C SER A 180 -16.75 -11.76 2.77
N GLY A 181 -15.46 -11.61 2.54
CA GLY A 181 -14.82 -12.04 1.30
C GLY A 181 -14.83 -10.96 0.23
N VAL A 182 -13.94 -11.10 -0.75
CA VAL A 182 -13.73 -10.12 -1.82
C VAL A 182 -13.23 -10.83 -3.09
N ALA A 183 -13.62 -10.32 -4.25
CA ALA A 183 -13.00 -10.67 -5.54
C ALA A 183 -12.31 -9.44 -6.14
N VAL A 184 -11.07 -9.61 -6.57
CA VAL A 184 -10.31 -8.63 -7.36
C VAL A 184 -10.07 -9.23 -8.74
N ILE A 185 -10.27 -8.44 -9.79
CA ILE A 185 -10.01 -8.80 -11.18
C ILE A 185 -9.09 -7.76 -11.79
N GLU A 186 -7.96 -8.21 -12.33
CA GLU A 186 -6.96 -7.32 -12.92
C GLU A 186 -6.54 -7.79 -14.30
N GLY A 187 -6.31 -6.82 -15.19
CA GLY A 187 -5.58 -6.99 -16.43
C GLY A 187 -4.47 -5.94 -16.51
N ASN A 188 -3.31 -6.27 -17.07
CA ASN A 188 -2.19 -5.32 -17.17
C ASN A 188 -1.98 -4.77 -18.59
N ASN A 189 -2.90 -5.04 -19.51
CA ASN A 189 -2.82 -4.61 -20.91
C ASN A 189 -3.98 -3.66 -21.27
N PRO A 190 -3.71 -2.38 -21.61
CA PRO A 190 -4.75 -1.41 -21.94
C PRO A 190 -5.56 -1.76 -23.21
N SER A 191 -5.03 -2.65 -24.05
CA SER A 191 -5.69 -3.12 -25.29
C SER A 191 -6.51 -4.41 -25.09
N LEU A 192 -6.69 -4.88 -23.86
CA LEU A 192 -7.46 -6.09 -23.53
C LEU A 192 -8.88 -6.03 -24.11
N ARG A 193 -9.25 -7.04 -24.90
CA ARG A 193 -10.59 -7.25 -25.46
C ARG A 193 -10.95 -8.72 -25.36
N LEU A 194 -12.00 -9.02 -24.59
CA LEU A 194 -12.58 -10.35 -24.52
C LEU A 194 -13.39 -10.63 -25.79
N LYS A 195 -13.43 -11.90 -26.23
CA LYS A 195 -14.40 -12.34 -27.26
C LYS A 195 -15.80 -12.36 -26.65
N ALA A 196 -16.83 -12.24 -27.48
CA ALA A 196 -18.22 -12.31 -27.01
C ALA A 196 -18.57 -13.64 -26.31
N SER A 197 -17.84 -14.72 -26.62
CA SER A 197 -17.98 -16.04 -26.00
C SER A 197 -17.18 -16.22 -24.70
N ASP A 198 -16.27 -15.29 -24.38
CA ASP A 198 -15.38 -15.45 -23.23
C ASP A 198 -16.15 -15.25 -21.93
N ARG A 199 -15.87 -16.11 -20.96
CA ARG A 199 -16.38 -16.01 -19.60
C ARG A 199 -15.23 -16.06 -18.61
N VAL A 200 -15.20 -15.10 -17.69
CA VAL A 200 -14.35 -15.13 -16.50
C VAL A 200 -15.22 -15.59 -15.35
N VAL A 201 -15.03 -16.85 -14.95
CA VAL A 201 -15.82 -17.50 -13.89
C VAL A 201 -15.00 -17.51 -12.61
N VAL A 202 -15.46 -16.76 -11.61
CA VAL A 202 -14.78 -16.52 -10.34
C VAL A 202 -15.50 -17.29 -9.24
N ASN A 203 -14.90 -18.36 -8.73
CA ASN A 203 -15.47 -19.13 -7.62
C ASN A 203 -15.28 -18.37 -6.30
N MET A 204 -16.38 -17.87 -5.73
CA MET A 204 -16.37 -17.12 -4.47
C MET A 204 -16.33 -18.02 -3.24
N GLY A 205 -16.60 -19.32 -3.38
CA GLY A 205 -16.65 -20.29 -2.27
C GLY A 205 -18.08 -20.68 -1.86
N ALA A 206 -18.19 -21.77 -1.10
CA ALA A 206 -19.47 -22.42 -0.78
C ALA A 206 -20.41 -21.56 0.08
N ALA A 207 -19.87 -20.65 0.90
CA ALA A 207 -20.64 -19.67 1.67
C ALA A 207 -21.42 -18.66 0.79
N HIS A 208 -21.02 -18.52 -0.48
CA HIS A 208 -21.43 -17.45 -1.36
C HIS A 208 -22.35 -17.87 -2.50
N LYS A 209 -23.08 -18.99 -2.35
CA LYS A 209 -24.10 -19.42 -3.32
C LYS A 209 -25.29 -18.46 -3.37
N ASN A 210 -25.80 -18.22 -4.58
CA ASN A 210 -27.01 -17.43 -4.86
C ASN A 210 -27.04 -16.10 -4.08
N GLN A 211 -26.02 -15.28 -4.26
CA GLN A 211 -25.75 -14.11 -3.44
C GLN A 211 -25.52 -12.86 -4.27
N ALA A 212 -26.08 -11.74 -3.82
CA ALA A 212 -25.82 -10.41 -4.36
C ALA A 212 -24.41 -9.91 -4.00
N TYR A 213 -23.69 -9.44 -5.01
CA TYR A 213 -22.42 -8.73 -4.94
C TYR A 213 -22.55 -7.35 -5.57
N ARG A 214 -21.77 -6.40 -5.07
CA ARG A 214 -21.71 -5.03 -5.58
C ARG A 214 -20.27 -4.60 -5.83
N PRO A 215 -20.03 -3.66 -6.76
CA PRO A 215 -18.69 -3.14 -6.98
C PRO A 215 -18.21 -2.33 -5.76
N LEU A 216 -16.93 -2.48 -5.43
CA LEU A 216 -16.18 -1.61 -4.54
C LEU A 216 -15.39 -0.58 -5.34
N LEU A 217 -14.66 -1.04 -6.36
CA LEU A 217 -13.91 -0.22 -7.31
C LEU A 217 -14.18 -0.72 -8.73
N LEU A 218 -14.38 0.20 -9.67
CA LEU A 218 -14.43 -0.11 -11.11
C LEU A 218 -13.60 0.88 -11.91
N THR A 219 -12.88 0.35 -12.90
CA THR A 219 -12.19 1.20 -13.88
C THR A 219 -13.19 1.93 -14.77
N THR A 220 -12.88 3.18 -15.10
CA THR A 220 -13.61 4.03 -16.04
C THR A 220 -12.66 4.59 -17.08
N ASP A 221 -13.17 5.29 -18.09
CA ASP A 221 -12.33 5.93 -19.11
C ASP A 221 -11.36 6.98 -18.51
N ASN A 222 -11.72 7.61 -17.39
CA ASN A 222 -10.96 8.73 -16.80
C ASN A 222 -10.15 8.36 -15.54
N GLY A 223 -10.32 7.17 -14.99
CA GLY A 223 -9.73 6.80 -13.70
C GLY A 223 -10.47 5.64 -13.06
N ILE A 224 -10.56 5.64 -11.73
CA ILE A 224 -11.27 4.61 -10.95
C ILE A 224 -12.48 5.24 -10.24
N LYS A 225 -13.64 4.60 -10.35
CA LYS A 225 -14.81 4.93 -9.55
C LYS A 225 -14.83 4.09 -8.28
N ALA A 226 -14.87 4.76 -7.12
CA ALA A 226 -15.12 4.13 -5.82
C ALA A 226 -16.61 4.16 -5.45
N TYR A 227 -17.05 3.09 -4.79
CA TYR A 227 -18.39 2.93 -4.23
C TYR A 227 -18.29 2.70 -2.72
N HIS A 228 -18.70 3.71 -1.95
CA HIS A 228 -18.49 3.77 -0.50
C HIS A 228 -19.58 3.02 0.28
N SER A 229 -20.67 2.64 -0.38
CA SER A 229 -21.78 1.90 0.21
C SER A 229 -22.49 1.00 -0.79
N ASP A 230 -23.28 0.05 -0.28
CA ASP A 230 -24.14 -0.80 -1.10
C ASP A 230 -25.21 0.04 -1.83
N GLN A 231 -25.66 1.14 -1.23
CA GLN A 231 -26.65 2.05 -1.82
C GLN A 231 -26.11 2.77 -3.06
N GLU A 232 -24.86 3.25 -3.02
CA GLU A 232 -24.21 3.86 -4.19
C GLU A 232 -24.05 2.87 -5.35
N ALA A 233 -23.94 1.59 -5.03
CA ALA A 233 -23.69 0.51 -5.96
C ALA A 233 -24.97 -0.25 -6.39
N ALA A 234 -26.15 0.19 -5.94
CA ALA A 234 -27.41 -0.55 -6.09
C ALA A 234 -27.78 -0.85 -7.56
N GLY A 235 -27.45 0.06 -8.48
CA GLY A 235 -27.71 -0.11 -9.92
C GLY A 235 -26.74 -1.06 -10.64
N LEU A 236 -25.73 -1.60 -9.94
CA LEU A 236 -24.66 -2.43 -10.50
C LEU A 236 -24.56 -3.79 -9.80
N VAL A 237 -25.55 -4.16 -9.01
CA VAL A 237 -25.58 -5.44 -8.29
C VAL A 237 -25.58 -6.59 -9.30
N ARG A 238 -24.76 -7.61 -9.01
CA ARG A 238 -24.71 -8.87 -9.75
C ARG A 238 -24.81 -10.05 -8.79
N TYR A 239 -25.07 -11.25 -9.31
CA TYR A 239 -25.35 -12.42 -8.48
C TYR A 239 -24.38 -13.57 -8.76
N THR A 240 -23.98 -14.26 -7.70
CA THR A 240 -23.39 -15.59 -7.84
C THR A 240 -24.46 -16.62 -8.19
N ASN A 241 -24.05 -17.69 -8.87
CA ASN A 241 -24.92 -18.83 -9.19
C ASN A 241 -25.06 -19.84 -8.02
N ASP A 242 -25.68 -20.98 -8.30
CA ASP A 242 -25.90 -22.12 -7.39
C ASP A 242 -24.61 -22.78 -6.88
N ARG A 243 -23.49 -22.53 -7.58
CA ARG A 243 -22.14 -22.98 -7.21
C ARG A 243 -21.31 -21.88 -6.53
N GLY A 244 -21.86 -20.68 -6.33
CA GLY A 244 -21.15 -19.57 -5.70
C GLY A 244 -20.19 -18.87 -6.64
N GLU A 245 -20.41 -18.93 -7.95
CA GLU A 245 -19.53 -18.32 -8.94
C GLU A 245 -20.08 -16.98 -9.44
N LEU A 246 -19.25 -15.94 -9.42
CA LEU A 246 -19.49 -14.71 -10.20
C LEU A 246 -18.99 -14.91 -11.63
N ILE A 247 -19.77 -14.47 -12.61
CA ILE A 247 -19.43 -14.63 -14.02
C ILE A 247 -19.35 -13.26 -14.67
N PHE A 248 -18.22 -12.96 -15.32
CA PHE A 248 -17.97 -11.72 -16.03
C PHE A 248 -17.71 -11.97 -17.52
N THR A 249 -17.99 -10.97 -18.35
CA THR A 249 -17.90 -11.03 -19.81
C THR A 249 -17.21 -9.78 -20.38
N ALA A 250 -17.14 -9.67 -21.71
CA ALA A 250 -16.63 -8.47 -22.40
C ALA A 250 -17.39 -7.17 -22.07
N ALA A 251 -18.64 -7.25 -21.60
CA ALA A 251 -19.39 -6.09 -21.16
C ALA A 251 -18.87 -5.53 -19.83
N ASP A 252 -18.25 -6.37 -19.00
CA ASP A 252 -17.73 -6.02 -17.69
C ASP A 252 -16.23 -5.69 -17.73
N ILE A 253 -15.47 -6.43 -18.54
CA ILE A 253 -14.01 -6.43 -18.56
C ILE A 253 -13.53 -6.01 -19.95
N LYS A 254 -12.80 -4.89 -19.99
CA LYS A 254 -12.01 -4.44 -21.15
C LYS A 254 -10.79 -3.68 -20.65
N GLY A 255 -9.77 -3.54 -21.50
CA GLY A 255 -8.61 -2.69 -21.22
C GLY A 255 -8.94 -1.20 -21.35
N TYR A 256 -8.37 -0.42 -20.43
CA TYR A 256 -8.41 1.03 -20.32
C TYR A 256 -6.99 1.60 -20.24
N ALA A 257 -6.83 2.86 -20.66
CA ALA A 257 -5.62 3.64 -20.48
C ALA A 257 -6.00 5.03 -19.97
N ASN A 258 -5.71 5.28 -18.70
CA ASN A 258 -5.91 6.56 -18.02
C ASN A 258 -4.78 6.76 -16.97
N PRO A 259 -4.69 7.90 -16.28
CA PRO A 259 -3.60 8.17 -15.34
C PRO A 259 -3.45 7.18 -14.18
N GLN A 260 -4.50 6.44 -13.83
CA GLN A 260 -4.50 5.46 -12.73
C GLN A 260 -4.36 4.02 -13.20
N VAL A 261 -4.90 3.70 -14.38
CA VAL A 261 -5.03 2.34 -14.90
C VAL A 261 -4.56 2.27 -16.34
N SER A 262 -3.59 1.39 -16.58
CA SER A 262 -3.21 0.89 -17.89
C SER A 262 -3.44 -0.62 -17.91
N GLY A 263 -4.66 -1.02 -18.26
CA GLY A 263 -5.18 -2.37 -18.03
C GLY A 263 -6.63 -2.35 -17.55
N TYR A 264 -6.95 -3.16 -16.54
CA TYR A 264 -8.27 -3.22 -15.93
C TYR A 264 -8.16 -3.49 -14.42
N LEU A 265 -9.03 -2.84 -13.64
CA LEU A 265 -9.29 -3.14 -12.23
C LEU A 265 -10.80 -3.20 -11.98
N GLY A 266 -11.25 -4.28 -11.34
CA GLY A 266 -12.57 -4.40 -10.78
C GLY A 266 -12.52 -5.14 -9.45
N VAL A 267 -13.17 -4.58 -8.42
CA VAL A 267 -13.22 -5.18 -7.08
C VAL A 267 -14.67 -5.30 -6.63
N TRP A 268 -15.05 -6.47 -6.12
CA TRP A 268 -16.42 -6.81 -5.76
C TRP A 268 -16.51 -7.39 -4.35
N VAL A 269 -17.51 -6.97 -3.59
CA VAL A 269 -17.78 -7.41 -2.21
C VAL A 269 -19.25 -7.83 -2.06
N PRO A 270 -19.57 -8.74 -1.12
CA PRO A 270 -20.95 -9.13 -0.88
C PRO A 270 -21.78 -7.95 -0.34
N VAL A 271 -23.04 -7.89 -0.77
CA VAL A 271 -24.03 -6.93 -0.25
C VAL A 271 -24.46 -7.33 1.17
N GLY A 272 -24.79 -6.35 2.01
CA GLY A 272 -25.51 -6.56 3.27
C GLY A 272 -24.62 -6.70 4.50
N ALA A 273 -23.33 -6.40 4.40
CA ALA A 273 -22.46 -6.26 5.56
C ALA A 273 -22.91 -5.06 6.42
N ALA A 274 -23.08 -5.29 7.73
CA ALA A 274 -23.40 -4.22 8.68
C ALA A 274 -22.39 -3.08 8.60
N ALA A 275 -22.80 -1.84 8.92
CA ALA A 275 -21.94 -0.66 8.80
C ALA A 275 -20.59 -0.86 9.53
N ASP A 276 -20.66 -1.43 10.73
CA ASP A 276 -19.60 -1.71 11.69
C ASP A 276 -19.04 -3.15 11.62
N GLN A 277 -19.38 -3.92 10.58
CA GLN A 277 -18.78 -5.25 10.41
C GLN A 277 -17.25 -5.14 10.34
N ASP A 278 -16.57 -5.92 11.17
CA ASP A 278 -15.11 -6.05 11.23
C ASP A 278 -14.75 -7.53 11.24
N VAL A 279 -13.93 -7.95 10.27
CA VAL A 279 -13.51 -9.34 10.10
C VAL A 279 -12.11 -9.63 10.61
N ARG A 280 -11.47 -8.63 11.23
CA ARG A 280 -10.16 -8.80 11.87
C ARG A 280 -10.25 -9.71 13.09
N VAL A 281 -9.12 -10.27 13.45
CA VAL A 281 -8.97 -11.20 14.57
C VAL A 281 -7.82 -10.74 15.44
N ALA A 282 -8.03 -10.69 16.76
CA ALA A 282 -6.97 -10.40 17.72
C ALA A 282 -6.04 -11.61 17.88
N ALA A 283 -4.77 -11.36 18.22
CA ALA A 283 -3.83 -12.44 18.54
C ALA A 283 -4.28 -13.19 19.81
N SER A 284 -4.12 -14.52 19.79
CA SER A 284 -4.35 -15.36 20.97
C SER A 284 -3.22 -15.18 21.99
N THR A 285 -3.51 -15.39 23.27
CA THR A 285 -2.52 -15.46 24.36
C THR A 285 -2.00 -16.88 24.61
N ALA A 286 -2.42 -17.85 23.79
CA ALA A 286 -1.94 -19.22 23.88
C ALA A 286 -0.41 -19.28 23.69
N PRO A 287 0.32 -20.08 24.50
CA PRO A 287 1.77 -20.23 24.35
C PRO A 287 2.14 -20.78 22.96
N SER A 288 3.11 -20.15 22.31
CA SER A 288 3.70 -20.67 21.07
C SER A 288 4.48 -21.96 21.32
N THR A 289 4.39 -22.93 20.41
CA THR A 289 4.98 -24.27 20.60
C THR A 289 5.96 -24.70 19.50
N ASP A 290 6.17 -23.87 18.48
CA ASP A 290 6.98 -24.19 17.28
C ASP A 290 8.37 -23.51 17.28
N GLY A 291 8.72 -22.85 18.38
CA GLY A 291 9.97 -22.10 18.52
C GLY A 291 10.01 -20.81 17.69
N LYS A 292 8.88 -20.33 17.14
CA LYS A 292 8.78 -19.05 16.44
C LYS A 292 8.03 -18.02 17.29
N SER A 293 8.41 -16.75 17.13
CA SER A 293 7.80 -15.64 17.87
C SER A 293 6.63 -15.01 17.11
N VAL A 294 6.78 -14.85 15.79
CA VAL A 294 5.77 -14.23 14.91
C VAL A 294 5.20 -15.31 14.00
N HIS A 295 3.87 -15.39 13.93
CA HIS A 295 3.14 -16.39 13.15
C HIS A 295 2.22 -15.71 12.13
N GLN A 296 2.38 -16.03 10.85
CA GLN A 296 1.57 -15.48 9.77
C GLN A 296 0.21 -16.16 9.68
N ASN A 297 -0.64 -15.90 10.67
CA ASN A 297 -2.01 -16.40 10.77
C ASN A 297 -3.03 -15.26 10.59
N ALA A 298 -4.32 -15.56 10.76
CA ALA A 298 -5.40 -14.58 10.60
C ALA A 298 -5.24 -13.31 11.48
N ALA A 299 -4.61 -13.42 12.64
CA ALA A 299 -4.37 -12.25 13.51
C ALA A 299 -3.25 -11.36 12.97
N LEU A 300 -2.17 -11.94 12.45
CA LEU A 300 -1.12 -11.16 11.79
C LEU A 300 -1.60 -10.58 10.46
N ASP A 301 -2.37 -11.35 9.68
CA ASP A 301 -3.03 -10.87 8.46
C ASP A 301 -3.99 -9.70 8.75
N SER A 302 -4.55 -9.61 9.96
CA SER A 302 -5.43 -8.50 10.34
C SER A 302 -4.70 -7.15 10.50
N ARG A 303 -3.36 -7.15 10.50
CA ARG A 303 -2.53 -5.95 10.66
C ARG A 303 -2.35 -5.20 9.34
N VAL A 304 -2.07 -3.91 9.46
CA VAL A 304 -1.67 -3.03 8.36
C VAL A 304 -0.56 -2.11 8.87
N MET A 305 0.55 -2.08 8.16
CA MET A 305 1.63 -1.12 8.38
C MET A 305 1.44 0.13 7.53
N PHE A 306 1.81 1.29 8.06
CA PHE A 306 1.83 2.55 7.33
C PHE A 306 3.22 3.21 7.49
N GLU A 307 3.95 3.28 6.39
CA GLU A 307 5.21 4.04 6.30
C GLU A 307 4.87 5.51 6.18
N GLY A 308 4.94 6.21 7.31
CA GLY A 308 4.30 7.50 7.52
C GLY A 308 5.11 8.71 7.10
N PHE A 309 5.99 8.59 6.11
CA PHE A 309 6.76 9.71 5.62
C PHE A 309 7.21 9.54 4.16
N SER A 310 7.70 10.63 3.56
CA SER A 310 8.45 10.66 2.31
C SER A 310 9.72 11.45 2.52
N ASN A 311 10.81 11.04 1.85
CA ASN A 311 12.08 11.77 1.86
C ASN A 311 11.88 13.24 1.42
N PHE A 312 11.01 13.47 0.45
CA PHE A 312 10.91 14.73 -0.28
C PHE A 312 9.89 15.73 0.31
N GLN A 313 9.34 15.43 1.49
CA GLN A 313 8.47 16.38 2.21
C GLN A 313 9.14 17.76 2.31
N ALA A 314 8.34 18.81 2.15
CA ALA A 314 8.78 20.17 2.39
C ALA A 314 9.13 20.35 3.88
N PHE A 315 10.06 21.27 4.17
CA PHE A 315 10.26 21.74 5.54
C PHE A 315 9.04 22.54 5.98
N ALA A 316 8.56 22.30 7.20
CA ALA A 316 7.45 23.05 7.79
C ALA A 316 7.79 24.55 7.86
N THR A 317 6.83 25.41 7.48
CA THR A 317 6.98 26.88 7.55
C THR A 317 6.39 27.47 8.83
N LYS A 318 5.55 26.70 9.53
CA LYS A 318 4.93 27.02 10.81
C LYS A 318 4.67 25.74 11.62
N LYS A 319 4.45 25.88 12.93
CA LYS A 319 4.35 24.75 13.86
C LYS A 319 3.25 23.76 13.49
N GLU A 320 2.12 24.23 12.95
CA GLU A 320 0.96 23.41 12.61
C GLU A 320 1.22 22.46 11.44
N GLU A 321 2.30 22.69 10.68
CA GLU A 321 2.71 21.88 9.53
C GLU A 321 3.71 20.78 9.91
N TYR A 322 4.26 20.80 11.13
CA TYR A 322 5.15 19.73 11.57
C TYR A 322 4.45 18.37 11.48
N THR A 323 5.12 17.42 10.84
CA THR A 323 4.61 16.05 10.63
C THR A 323 4.09 15.43 11.92
N ASN A 324 4.82 15.53 13.04
CA ASN A 324 4.38 14.96 14.32
C ASN A 324 3.13 15.66 14.89
N VAL A 325 2.97 16.96 14.64
CA VAL A 325 1.74 17.69 15.01
C VAL A 325 0.55 17.24 14.17
N VAL A 326 0.77 17.08 12.85
CA VAL A 326 -0.27 16.66 11.91
C VAL A 326 -0.66 15.18 12.12
N ILE A 327 0.28 14.30 12.47
CA ILE A 327 0.02 12.91 12.88
C ILE A 327 -0.92 12.89 14.09
N ALA A 328 -0.59 13.65 15.15
CA ALA A 328 -1.43 13.72 16.34
C ALA A 328 -2.85 14.21 16.04
N LYS A 329 -2.97 15.23 15.15
CA LYS A 329 -4.25 15.79 14.73
C LYS A 329 -5.10 14.82 13.90
N ASN A 330 -4.48 13.98 13.08
CA ASN A 330 -5.18 13.10 12.14
C ASN A 330 -5.23 11.64 12.60
N VAL A 331 -5.00 11.35 13.89
CA VAL A 331 -4.91 9.97 14.37
C VAL A 331 -6.15 9.11 14.06
N ASP A 332 -7.33 9.73 14.02
CA ASP A 332 -8.59 9.06 13.65
C ASP A 332 -8.57 8.49 12.23
N LYS A 333 -7.88 9.17 11.29
CA LYS A 333 -7.72 8.68 9.91
C LYS A 333 -6.97 7.35 9.87
N PHE A 334 -5.88 7.24 10.62
CA PHE A 334 -5.07 6.01 10.64
C PHE A 334 -5.86 4.85 11.27
N ALA A 335 -6.65 5.12 12.31
CA ALA A 335 -7.55 4.14 12.91
C ALA A 335 -8.66 3.70 11.94
N GLU A 336 -9.26 4.66 11.22
CA GLU A 336 -10.29 4.42 10.18
C GLU A 336 -9.76 3.56 9.03
N TRP A 337 -8.48 3.72 8.67
CA TRP A 337 -7.80 2.89 7.68
C TRP A 337 -7.35 1.53 8.20
N GLY A 338 -7.49 1.28 9.51
CA GLY A 338 -7.09 0.02 10.12
C GLY A 338 -5.58 -0.13 10.27
N VAL A 339 -4.83 0.98 10.25
CA VAL A 339 -3.39 0.98 10.56
C VAL A 339 -3.21 0.46 11.98
N THR A 340 -2.41 -0.59 12.12
CA THR A 340 -2.07 -1.19 13.44
C THR A 340 -0.65 -0.86 13.88
N ASP A 341 0.20 -0.49 12.93
CA ASP A 341 1.61 -0.21 13.12
C ASP A 341 1.98 1.00 12.25
N PHE A 342 2.28 2.11 12.89
CA PHE A 342 2.73 3.33 12.25
C PHE A 342 4.26 3.36 12.28
N GLU A 343 4.87 3.23 11.11
CA GLU A 343 6.31 3.37 10.91
C GLU A 343 6.64 4.86 10.75
N MET A 344 7.22 5.44 11.80
CA MET A 344 7.67 6.84 11.76
C MET A 344 9.01 6.92 11.05
N ALA A 345 9.29 8.09 10.45
CA ALA A 345 10.63 8.42 10.01
C ALA A 345 11.64 8.34 11.17
N PRO A 346 12.93 8.13 10.88
CA PRO A 346 13.99 8.31 11.86
C PRO A 346 13.89 9.70 12.52
N GLN A 347 13.82 9.73 13.84
CA GLN A 347 13.59 10.98 14.59
C GLN A 347 14.88 11.71 14.96
N TYR A 348 16.04 11.16 14.62
CA TYR A 348 17.34 11.77 14.86
C TYR A 348 17.43 13.14 14.18
N VAL A 349 17.97 14.14 14.87
CA VAL A 349 18.24 15.45 14.29
C VAL A 349 19.28 15.28 13.18
N SER A 350 18.90 15.72 11.98
CA SER A 350 19.73 15.53 10.78
C SER A 350 21.02 16.33 10.86
N SER A 351 22.12 15.74 10.38
CA SER A 351 23.26 16.50 9.88
C SER A 351 22.85 17.30 8.64
N THR A 352 23.64 18.32 8.30
CA THR A 352 23.35 19.23 7.18
C THR A 352 24.57 19.42 6.28
N ASP A 353 25.45 18.43 6.23
CA ASP A 353 26.68 18.45 5.44
C ASP A 353 26.41 18.34 3.93
N GLY A 354 25.27 17.79 3.53
CA GLY A 354 24.83 17.72 2.14
C GLY A 354 25.61 16.74 1.27
N SER A 355 26.40 15.84 1.87
CA SER A 355 27.22 14.86 1.12
C SER A 355 26.38 13.77 0.45
N PHE A 356 25.19 13.51 0.97
CA PHE A 356 24.23 12.53 0.46
C PHE A 356 22.79 13.05 0.59
N LEU A 357 21.86 12.46 -0.18
CA LEU A 357 20.43 12.83 -0.21
C LEU A 357 19.85 13.06 1.19
N ASP A 358 20.10 12.11 2.09
CA ASP A 358 19.56 12.11 3.46
C ASP A 358 19.88 13.40 4.22
N SER A 359 21.11 13.91 4.08
CA SER A 359 21.56 15.16 4.72
C SER A 359 21.13 16.43 3.98
N VAL A 360 20.66 16.32 2.73
CA VAL A 360 20.10 17.42 1.93
C VAL A 360 18.63 17.62 2.25
N ILE A 361 17.84 16.55 2.21
CA ILE A 361 16.39 16.60 2.50
C ILE A 361 16.06 16.35 3.98
N GLN A 362 17.05 16.01 4.80
CA GLN A 362 16.96 15.86 6.25
C GLN A 362 15.86 14.91 6.72
N ASN A 363 15.83 13.70 6.14
CA ASN A 363 14.90 12.61 6.50
C ASN A 363 15.24 11.93 7.84
N GLY A 364 16.38 12.27 8.44
CA GLY A 364 16.81 11.73 9.73
C GLY A 364 17.72 10.51 9.64
N TYR A 365 18.08 10.00 8.45
CA TYR A 365 19.06 8.89 8.33
C TYR A 365 20.52 9.34 8.35
N ALA A 366 20.79 10.62 8.10
CA ALA A 366 22.10 11.22 8.29
C ALA A 366 22.11 12.07 9.57
N PHE A 367 22.77 11.59 10.63
CA PHE A 367 22.75 12.22 11.95
C PHE A 367 24.11 12.13 12.65
N THR A 368 24.35 13.05 13.58
CA THR A 368 25.58 13.13 14.39
C THR A 368 25.37 12.65 15.82
N ASP A 369 24.14 12.69 16.33
CA ASP A 369 23.78 12.22 17.68
C ASP A 369 22.59 11.25 17.61
N ARG A 370 22.82 10.01 18.04
CA ARG A 370 21.83 8.92 18.05
C ARG A 370 20.70 9.14 19.05
N TYR A 371 20.86 10.03 20.02
CA TYR A 371 19.89 10.26 21.08
C TYR A 371 19.17 11.60 20.94
N ASP A 372 19.56 12.44 19.98
CA ASP A 372 18.92 13.72 19.72
C ASP A 372 17.66 13.52 18.86
N LEU A 373 16.56 13.08 19.47
CA LEU A 373 15.27 12.89 18.81
C LEU A 373 14.45 14.20 18.79
N GLY A 374 15.04 15.26 18.25
CA GLY A 374 14.46 16.61 18.22
C GLY A 374 14.59 17.35 19.56
N ILE A 375 15.63 17.05 20.34
CA ILE A 375 15.86 17.56 21.70
C ILE A 375 16.65 18.87 21.65
N SER A 376 17.79 18.90 20.95
CA SER A 376 18.66 20.09 20.90
C SER A 376 18.04 21.20 20.04
N LYS A 377 17.36 20.80 18.98
CA LYS A 377 16.58 21.61 18.04
C LYS A 377 15.50 20.72 17.40
N PRO A 378 14.46 21.28 16.79
CA PRO A 378 13.50 20.48 16.05
C PRO A 378 14.20 19.64 14.96
N ASN A 379 13.77 18.39 14.79
CA ASN A 379 14.03 17.65 13.57
C ASN A 379 13.05 18.14 12.47
N LYS A 380 13.11 17.57 11.26
CA LYS A 380 12.21 17.94 10.15
C LYS A 380 10.72 17.78 10.51
N TYR A 381 10.41 16.90 11.45
CA TYR A 381 9.08 16.46 11.82
C TYR A 381 8.51 17.15 13.06
N GLY A 382 9.34 17.90 13.82
CA GLY A 382 8.93 18.65 14.99
C GLY A 382 9.96 18.59 16.13
N THR A 383 9.52 19.03 17.32
CA THR A 383 10.30 18.90 18.55
C THR A 383 10.13 17.53 19.20
N ALA A 384 10.98 17.19 20.17
CA ALA A 384 10.81 16.01 21.02
C ALA A 384 9.42 15.97 21.69
N ASP A 385 8.88 17.11 22.11
CA ASP A 385 7.52 17.20 22.67
C ASP A 385 6.43 16.89 21.64
N ASP A 386 6.61 17.32 20.39
CA ASP A 386 5.68 17.00 19.30
C ASP A 386 5.73 15.50 18.97
N LEU A 387 6.93 14.89 18.99
CA LEU A 387 7.10 13.43 18.87
C LEU A 387 6.36 12.68 20.00
N VAL A 388 6.54 13.09 21.26
CA VAL A 388 5.82 12.50 22.41
C VAL A 388 4.30 12.60 22.22
N LYS A 389 3.80 13.73 21.73
CA LYS A 389 2.36 13.93 21.46
C LYS A 389 1.85 13.03 20.33
N ALA A 390 2.61 12.89 19.24
CA ALA A 390 2.28 11.97 18.15
C ALA A 390 2.17 10.53 18.65
N ILE A 391 3.17 10.07 19.41
CA ILE A 391 3.20 8.70 19.98
C ILE A 391 2.00 8.48 20.91
N LYS A 392 1.72 9.44 21.81
CA LYS A 392 0.56 9.36 22.71
C LYS A 392 -0.76 9.32 21.96
N ALA A 393 -0.90 10.13 20.91
CA ALA A 393 -2.09 10.13 20.07
C ALA A 393 -2.30 8.76 19.41
N LEU A 394 -1.27 8.21 18.74
CA LEU A 394 -1.34 6.89 18.11
C LEU A 394 -1.70 5.78 19.12
N HIS A 395 -1.06 5.77 20.29
CA HIS A 395 -1.40 4.83 21.37
C HIS A 395 -2.84 4.97 21.87
N SER A 396 -3.42 6.18 21.89
CA SER A 396 -4.82 6.38 22.28
C SER A 396 -5.83 5.69 21.35
N LYS A 397 -5.39 5.32 20.13
CA LYS A 397 -6.14 4.52 19.16
C LYS A 397 -5.68 3.06 19.08
N GLY A 398 -4.81 2.63 19.99
CA GLY A 398 -4.26 1.27 20.01
C GLY A 398 -3.24 0.98 18.90
N ILE A 399 -2.83 2.00 18.14
CA ILE A 399 -1.86 1.89 17.03
C ILE A 399 -0.46 1.80 17.63
N LYS A 400 0.34 0.83 17.20
CA LYS A 400 1.75 0.70 17.60
C LYS A 400 2.60 1.70 16.82
N VAL A 401 3.69 2.15 17.43
CA VAL A 401 4.62 3.09 16.80
C VAL A 401 5.98 2.41 16.67
N MET A 402 6.51 2.36 15.46
CA MET A 402 7.82 1.76 15.18
C MET A 402 8.88 2.86 15.15
N ALA A 403 9.97 2.62 15.87
CA ALA A 403 11.18 3.43 15.80
C ALA A 403 12.13 2.84 14.77
N ASP A 404 12.67 3.69 13.90
CA ASP A 404 13.67 3.28 12.93
C ASP A 404 15.04 3.16 13.58
N TRP A 405 15.59 1.94 13.62
CA TRP A 405 16.88 1.66 14.22
C TRP A 405 17.96 1.64 13.15
N VAL A 406 18.84 2.65 13.19
CA VAL A 406 19.87 2.89 12.17
C VAL A 406 21.27 2.70 12.78
N PRO A 407 21.80 1.46 12.85
CA PRO A 407 23.08 1.17 13.49
C PRO A 407 24.30 1.26 12.56
N ASP A 408 24.09 1.43 11.26
CA ASP A 408 25.15 1.25 10.26
C ASP A 408 26.17 2.40 10.23
N GLN A 409 25.71 3.66 10.29
CA GLN A 409 26.56 4.83 10.08
C GLN A 409 26.19 6.04 10.94
N MET A 410 27.09 7.03 10.99
CA MET A 410 26.88 8.36 11.56
C MET A 410 27.59 9.41 10.69
N TYR A 411 27.11 10.64 10.68
CA TYR A 411 27.58 11.72 9.80
C TYR A 411 28.18 12.89 10.59
N ALA A 412 29.10 13.61 9.94
CA ALA A 412 29.55 14.94 10.34
C ALA A 412 30.03 15.05 11.80
N PHE A 413 30.86 14.11 12.27
CA PHE A 413 31.51 14.24 13.57
C PHE A 413 32.27 15.57 13.68
N PRO A 414 32.12 16.31 14.78
CA PRO A 414 32.66 17.68 14.89
C PRO A 414 34.18 17.70 15.07
N GLU A 415 34.73 16.66 15.71
CA GLU A 415 36.15 16.56 16.04
C GLU A 415 36.91 15.71 15.01
N LYS A 416 38.10 16.18 14.65
CA LYS A 416 39.01 15.45 13.76
C LYS A 416 39.81 14.42 14.56
N GLU A 417 40.10 13.29 13.92
CA GLU A 417 41.02 12.29 14.44
C GLU A 417 41.95 11.82 13.32
N VAL A 418 43.24 11.68 13.62
CA VAL A 418 44.22 11.12 12.68
C VAL A 418 44.16 9.60 12.79
N VAL A 419 43.88 8.93 11.68
CA VAL A 419 43.84 7.46 11.60
C VAL A 419 44.80 6.95 10.53
N THR A 420 45.26 5.71 10.68
CA THR A 420 45.91 5.00 9.58
C THR A 420 44.83 4.32 8.74
N ALA A 421 44.73 4.66 7.45
CA ALA A 421 43.69 4.14 6.56
C ALA A 421 44.29 3.56 5.26
N THR A 422 43.57 2.65 4.60
CA THR A 422 43.88 2.10 3.27
C THR A 422 42.67 2.30 2.36
N ARG A 423 42.91 2.72 1.11
CA ARG A 423 41.87 3.19 0.18
C ARG A 423 41.18 2.08 -0.59
#